data_AF-A0A7S0IJI9-F1
#
_entry.id   AF-A0A7S0IJI9-F1
#
_cell.length_a   1.000
_cell.length_b   1.000
_cell.length_c   1.000
_cell.angle_alpha   90.00
_cell.angle_beta   90.00
_cell.angle_gamma   90.00
#
_symmetry.space_group_name_H-M   'P 1'
#
loop_
_entity.id
_entity.type
_entity.pdbx_description
1 polymer ?
#
loop_
_entity_poly.entity_id
_entity_poly.type
_entity_poly.pdbx_seq_one_letter_code
_entity_poly.pdbx_strand_id
1 'polypeptide(L)'
;VWCLRRCHLVSFRSMFALLLSSAPALLTPIGPLCPFRSAACSLGGHMDGHISRMSSTINPSFAADMARLQLEMQMGQQPDRTQVKELSERMLAAHSEWEALIGRWKLSSDFQTREYLAMTRCQAESSGVGLEDMGQLVRWQAECMQAFARGSVPPMPPAGIDMDRVAANSQTGSGIGTMFAAQVDAEPLDPSLFDSPIVRNEYEALVRDHAALIRLGEKYGGFDGLGKLAFLDQVDVIESRWDTFFARASLLYAVRPAFTEQCNEYMRALGLNDSHGFRTLLDRSHDFMRVEAERERR
;
A
#
# COMPACT_ATOMS: atom_id res chain seq x y z
N VAL A 1 -40.30 19.55 -10.47
CA VAL A 1 -40.10 18.30 -11.24
C VAL A 1 -38.62 17.88 -11.34
N TRP A 2 -37.65 18.59 -10.75
CA TRP A 2 -36.26 18.11 -10.67
C TRP A 2 -35.68 18.40 -9.27
N CYS A 3 -36.02 17.58 -8.26
CA CYS A 3 -35.32 17.65 -6.95
C CYS A 3 -35.51 16.44 -6.02
N LEU A 4 -35.79 15.22 -6.52
CA LEU A 4 -35.98 14.05 -5.66
C LEU A 4 -35.53 12.75 -6.36
N ARG A 5 -34.22 12.55 -6.53
CA ARG A 5 -33.61 11.23 -6.86
C ARG A 5 -32.19 11.09 -6.31
N ARG A 6 -31.99 11.38 -5.03
CA ARG A 6 -30.78 11.04 -4.27
C ARG A 6 -31.18 10.62 -2.86
N CYS A 7 -31.57 9.37 -2.71
CA CYS A 7 -31.64 8.61 -1.46
C CYS A 7 -32.12 7.21 -1.85
N HIS A 8 -31.19 6.24 -1.82
CA HIS A 8 -31.35 4.77 -1.89
C HIS A 8 -30.21 4.14 -2.73
N LEU A 9 -28.96 4.46 -2.37
CA LEU A 9 -27.90 3.45 -2.34
C LEU A 9 -27.48 3.37 -0.87
N VAL A 10 -28.33 2.75 -0.06
CA VAL A 10 -27.84 2.16 1.19
C VAL A 10 -26.92 1.03 0.75
N SER A 11 -25.64 1.21 1.04
CA SER A 11 -24.57 0.27 0.74
C SER A 11 -24.99 -1.15 1.08
N PHE A 12 -24.99 -2.02 0.06
CA PHE A 12 -25.25 -3.46 0.20
C PHE A 12 -24.29 -4.13 1.19
N ARG A 13 -23.18 -3.45 1.57
CA ARG A 13 -22.22 -3.87 2.61
C ARG A 13 -22.84 -4.07 3.99
N SER A 14 -23.88 -3.31 4.38
CA SER A 14 -24.41 -3.38 5.77
C SER A 14 -25.26 -4.62 6.07
N MET A 15 -25.84 -5.28 5.06
CA MET A 15 -26.78 -6.38 5.33
C MET A 15 -26.13 -7.77 5.33
N PHE A 16 -24.99 -7.95 4.65
CA PHE A 16 -24.21 -9.20 4.70
C PHE A 16 -23.22 -9.27 5.88
N ALA A 17 -22.86 -8.13 6.47
CA ALA A 17 -21.89 -8.05 7.58
C ALA A 17 -22.41 -8.59 8.93
N LEU A 18 -23.72 -8.75 9.10
CA LEU A 18 -24.33 -9.05 10.40
C LEU A 18 -24.37 -10.54 10.79
N LEU A 19 -23.91 -11.47 9.94
CA LEU A 19 -23.97 -12.91 10.21
C LEU A 19 -22.61 -13.63 10.32
N LEU A 20 -21.47 -12.92 10.23
CA LEU A 20 -20.11 -13.51 10.24
C LEU A 20 -19.19 -12.94 11.33
N SER A 21 -19.76 -12.60 12.51
CA SER A 21 -19.12 -11.75 13.52
C SER A 21 -18.08 -12.42 14.46
N SER A 22 -17.47 -13.56 14.13
CA SER A 22 -16.48 -14.15 15.06
C SER A 22 -15.32 -14.93 14.46
N ALA A 23 -15.14 -14.94 13.14
CA ALA A 23 -13.90 -15.43 12.56
C ALA A 23 -12.84 -14.31 12.63
N PRO A 24 -11.58 -14.58 13.00
CA PRO A 24 -10.51 -13.62 12.77
C PRO A 24 -10.57 -13.25 11.30
N ALA A 25 -10.76 -11.96 10.99
CA ALA A 25 -10.92 -11.50 9.63
C ALA A 25 -9.68 -11.92 8.84
N LEU A 26 -9.81 -12.94 8.00
CA LEU A 26 -8.72 -13.40 7.17
C LEU A 26 -8.50 -12.38 6.06
N LEU A 27 -7.23 -12.12 5.78
CA LEU A 27 -6.85 -11.30 4.64
C LEU A 27 -7.17 -12.04 3.36
N THR A 28 -8.00 -11.43 2.53
CA THR A 28 -8.33 -11.95 1.20
C THR A 28 -7.21 -11.57 0.22
N PRO A 29 -7.01 -12.37 -0.84
CA PRO A 29 -5.97 -12.15 -1.84
C PRO A 29 -6.40 -11.03 -2.80
N ILE A 30 -6.61 -9.82 -2.30
CA ILE A 30 -6.97 -8.62 -3.05
C ILE A 30 -5.89 -7.56 -2.85
N GLY A 31 -5.82 -6.63 -3.80
CA GLY A 31 -4.87 -5.53 -3.75
C GLY A 31 -3.43 -6.03 -3.83
N PRO A 32 -2.52 -5.52 -2.97
CA PRO A 32 -1.14 -6.00 -2.89
C PRO A 32 -1.01 -7.49 -2.57
N LEU A 33 -2.01 -8.07 -1.89
CA LEU A 33 -2.05 -9.48 -1.51
C LEU A 33 -2.56 -10.39 -2.63
N CYS A 34 -2.95 -9.82 -3.78
CA CYS A 34 -3.38 -10.59 -4.94
C CYS A 34 -2.23 -11.46 -5.48
N PRO A 35 -2.38 -12.79 -5.62
CA PRO A 35 -1.31 -13.64 -6.16
C PRO A 35 -1.12 -13.46 -7.68
N PHE A 36 -2.08 -12.82 -8.35
CA PHE A 36 -2.00 -12.52 -9.78
C PHE A 36 -1.33 -11.16 -9.98
N ARG A 37 -0.36 -11.11 -10.88
CA ARG A 37 0.41 -9.89 -11.18
C ARG A 37 0.19 -9.48 -12.62
N SER A 38 -0.05 -8.19 -12.81
CA SER A 38 0.10 -7.54 -14.11
C SER A 38 1.56 -7.61 -14.56
N ALA A 39 1.81 -7.42 -15.85
CA ALA A 39 3.17 -7.32 -16.38
C ALA A 39 3.98 -6.16 -15.73
N ALA A 40 3.29 -5.15 -15.20
CA ALA A 40 3.91 -4.04 -14.46
C ALA A 40 4.45 -4.46 -13.09
N CYS A 41 3.66 -5.26 -12.38
CA CYS A 41 3.89 -5.66 -11.00
C CYS A 41 4.48 -7.07 -10.83
N SER A 42 4.67 -7.82 -11.92
CA SER A 42 5.32 -9.13 -11.90
C SER A 42 6.80 -9.02 -11.54
N LEU A 43 7.40 -10.13 -11.09
CA LEU A 43 8.85 -10.22 -10.86
C LEU A 43 9.62 -9.82 -12.13
N GLY A 44 10.62 -8.94 -11.99
CA GLY A 44 11.34 -8.36 -13.12
C GLY A 44 10.55 -7.33 -13.95
N GLY A 45 9.31 -7.03 -13.56
CA GLY A 45 8.52 -5.95 -14.12
C GLY A 45 9.12 -4.57 -13.78
N HIS A 46 8.63 -3.53 -14.44
CA HIS A 46 9.20 -2.19 -14.25
C HIS A 46 9.04 -1.70 -12.81
N MET A 47 7.97 -2.07 -12.11
CA MET A 47 7.77 -1.71 -10.71
C MET A 47 8.79 -2.39 -9.80
N ASP A 48 9.00 -3.69 -9.99
CA ASP A 48 9.92 -4.52 -9.21
C ASP A 48 11.36 -4.00 -9.27
N GLY A 49 11.83 -3.61 -10.46
CA GLY A 49 13.17 -3.04 -10.62
C GLY A 49 13.38 -1.71 -9.89
N HIS A 50 12.34 -0.88 -9.75
CA HIS A 50 12.42 0.37 -8.97
C HIS A 50 12.34 0.12 -7.47
N ILE A 51 11.43 -0.75 -7.04
CA ILE A 51 11.32 -1.15 -5.63
C ILE A 51 12.64 -1.77 -5.17
N SER A 52 13.21 -2.68 -5.97
CA SER A 52 14.50 -3.32 -5.69
C SER A 52 15.65 -2.31 -5.62
N ARG A 53 15.72 -1.34 -6.55
CA ARG A 53 16.74 -0.28 -6.51
C ARG A 53 16.62 0.58 -5.26
N MET A 54 15.44 1.08 -4.96
CA MET A 54 15.24 1.94 -3.80
C MET A 54 15.39 1.15 -2.48
N SER A 55 14.97 -0.11 -2.43
CA SER A 55 15.28 -1.03 -1.30
C SER A 55 16.79 -1.24 -1.15
N SER A 56 17.54 -1.36 -2.24
CA SER A 56 19.00 -1.45 -2.17
C SER A 56 19.67 -0.15 -1.70
N THR A 57 19.08 1.01 -2.03
CA THR A 57 19.55 2.32 -1.55
C THR A 57 19.25 2.51 -0.05
N ILE A 58 18.07 2.06 0.38
CA ILE A 58 17.65 1.98 1.79
C ILE A 58 18.05 0.60 2.32
N ASN A 59 19.36 0.32 2.37
CA ASN A 59 19.91 -0.92 2.92
C ASN A 59 19.33 -1.17 4.34
N PRO A 60 19.12 -2.42 4.81
CA PRO A 60 18.79 -2.70 6.21
C PRO A 60 19.70 -1.98 7.24
N SER A 61 20.93 -1.62 6.89
CA SER A 61 21.78 -0.78 7.72
C SER A 61 21.28 0.66 7.87
N PHE A 62 20.53 1.22 6.92
CA PHE A 62 20.00 2.59 6.98
C PHE A 62 19.11 2.81 8.21
N ALA A 63 18.19 1.88 8.49
CA ALA A 63 17.35 1.96 9.67
C ALA A 63 18.17 1.88 10.97
N ALA A 64 19.19 1.01 11.00
CA ALA A 64 20.10 0.89 12.13
C ALA A 64 20.96 2.16 12.33
N ASP A 65 21.45 2.75 11.24
CA ASP A 65 22.24 4.00 11.24
C ASP A 65 21.40 5.18 11.74
N MET A 66 20.15 5.30 11.28
CA MET A 66 19.20 6.32 11.76
C MET A 66 18.86 6.13 13.24
N ALA A 67 18.59 4.89 13.67
CA ALA A 67 18.29 4.58 15.07
C ALA A 67 19.49 4.88 15.98
N ARG A 68 20.70 4.55 15.52
CA ARG A 68 21.94 4.86 16.22
C ARG A 68 22.15 6.37 16.34
N LEU A 69 21.97 7.11 15.23
CA LEU A 69 22.08 8.57 15.22
C LEU A 69 21.11 9.20 16.23
N GLN A 70 19.85 8.73 16.25
CA GLN A 70 18.83 9.21 17.19
C GLN A 70 19.21 8.91 18.65
N LEU A 71 19.77 7.72 18.93
CA LEU A 71 20.23 7.36 20.26
C LEU A 71 21.42 8.21 20.73
N GLU A 72 22.41 8.44 19.87
CA GLU A 72 23.57 9.31 20.17
C GLU A 72 23.10 10.73 20.56
N MET A 73 22.14 11.28 19.80
CA MET A 73 21.52 12.58 20.11
C MET A 73 20.76 12.58 21.45
N GLN A 74 20.03 11.51 21.78
CA GLN A 74 19.33 11.37 23.06
C GLN A 74 20.29 11.28 24.25
N MET A 75 21.47 10.68 24.07
CA MET A 75 22.52 10.61 25.08
C MET A 75 23.32 11.91 25.22
N GLY A 76 22.98 12.96 24.46
CA GLY A 76 23.72 14.22 24.44
C GLY A 76 25.10 14.12 23.78
N GLN A 77 25.38 13.02 23.07
CA GLN A 77 26.61 12.86 22.30
C GLN A 77 26.47 13.60 20.97
N GLN A 78 27.56 14.20 20.49
CA GLN A 78 27.58 14.79 19.16
C GLN A 78 27.83 13.69 18.12
N PRO A 79 26.92 13.47 17.17
CA PRO A 79 27.12 12.47 16.12
C PRO A 79 28.35 12.78 15.26
N ASP A 80 28.98 11.72 14.73
CA ASP A 80 30.06 11.88 13.76
C ASP A 80 29.53 12.57 12.49
N ARG A 81 30.11 13.73 12.16
CA ARG A 81 29.71 14.53 11.00
C ARG A 81 29.90 13.80 9.68
N THR A 82 30.91 12.93 9.60
CA THR A 82 31.16 12.13 8.38
C THR A 82 30.04 11.13 8.15
N GLN A 83 29.67 10.37 9.19
CA GLN A 83 28.52 9.46 9.16
C GLN A 83 27.21 10.17 8.85
N VAL A 84 26.94 11.32 9.47
CA VAL A 84 25.73 12.11 9.19
C VAL A 84 25.69 12.57 7.73
N LYS A 85 26.83 12.99 7.16
CA LYS A 85 26.93 13.37 5.75
C LYS A 85 26.58 12.20 4.84
N GLU A 86 27.22 11.04 5.03
CA GLU A 86 26.95 9.84 4.21
C GLU A 86 25.50 9.37 4.33
N LEU A 87 24.92 9.43 5.53
CA LEU A 87 23.52 9.09 5.75
C LEU A 87 22.58 10.06 5.02
N SER A 88 22.88 11.36 5.04
CA SER A 88 22.09 12.38 4.32
C SER A 88 22.16 12.21 2.80
N GLU A 89 23.32 11.84 2.24
CA GLU A 89 23.48 11.59 0.81
C GLU A 89 22.68 10.36 0.38
N ARG A 90 22.70 9.29 1.18
CA ARG A 90 21.84 8.11 0.98
C ARG A 90 20.36 8.46 1.04
N MET A 91 19.95 9.30 1.99
CA MET A 91 18.56 9.72 2.16
C MET A 91 18.07 10.54 0.94
N LEU A 92 18.90 11.44 0.40
CA LEU A 92 18.57 12.18 -0.83
C LEU A 92 18.51 11.27 -2.05
N ALA A 93 19.42 10.30 -2.17
CA ALA A 93 19.38 9.32 -3.25
C ALA A 93 18.09 8.48 -3.19
N ALA A 94 17.73 7.98 -2.00
CA ALA A 94 16.50 7.23 -1.78
C ALA A 94 15.25 8.08 -2.08
N HIS A 95 15.25 9.34 -1.69
CA HIS A 95 14.18 10.28 -2.02
C HIS A 95 14.03 10.49 -3.53
N SER A 96 15.13 10.69 -4.25
CA SER A 96 15.10 10.85 -5.71
C SER A 96 14.54 9.61 -6.41
N GLU A 97 14.90 8.41 -5.96
CA GLU A 97 14.33 7.17 -6.49
C GLU A 97 12.84 7.04 -6.17
N TRP A 98 12.43 7.41 -4.95
CA TRP A 98 11.03 7.43 -4.54
C TRP A 98 10.20 8.42 -5.36
N GLU A 99 10.67 9.64 -5.62
CA GLU A 99 9.96 10.61 -6.48
C GLU A 99 9.80 10.07 -7.91
N ALA A 100 10.87 9.48 -8.45
CA ALA A 100 10.83 8.91 -9.78
C ALA A 100 9.87 7.71 -9.86
N LEU A 101 9.72 6.95 -8.77
CA LEU A 101 8.77 5.86 -8.65
C LEU A 101 7.33 6.37 -8.57
N ILE A 102 7.04 7.32 -7.67
CA ILE A 102 5.71 7.94 -7.55
C ILE A 102 5.29 8.61 -8.86
N GLY A 103 6.20 9.31 -9.53
CA GLY A 103 5.97 9.91 -10.84
C GLY A 103 5.56 8.88 -11.90
N ARG A 104 6.22 7.71 -11.92
CA ARG A 104 5.84 6.60 -12.81
C ARG A 104 4.49 6.01 -12.45
N TRP A 105 4.21 5.78 -11.16
CA TRP A 105 2.92 5.26 -10.73
C TRP A 105 1.76 6.19 -11.12
N LYS A 106 1.96 7.50 -11.00
CA LYS A 106 1.00 8.54 -11.43
C LYS A 106 0.73 8.54 -12.93
N LEU A 107 1.63 7.99 -13.74
CA LEU A 107 1.50 7.91 -15.20
C LEU A 107 1.13 6.51 -15.69
N SER A 108 1.15 5.50 -14.81
CA SER A 108 0.88 4.13 -15.19
C SER A 108 -0.55 3.94 -15.71
N SER A 109 -0.71 3.10 -16.73
CA SER A 109 -2.02 2.62 -17.17
C SER A 109 -2.49 1.39 -16.39
N ASP A 110 -1.60 0.77 -15.63
CA ASP A 110 -1.88 -0.48 -14.93
C ASP A 110 -2.63 -0.26 -13.61
N PHE A 111 -3.70 -1.01 -13.39
CA PHE A 111 -4.55 -0.92 -12.21
C PHE A 111 -3.78 -1.20 -10.92
N GLN A 112 -3.02 -2.30 -10.85
CA GLN A 112 -2.31 -2.66 -9.63
C GLN A 112 -1.29 -1.58 -9.25
N THR A 113 -0.59 -1.00 -10.23
CA THR A 113 0.29 0.15 -10.02
C THR A 113 -0.45 1.38 -9.46
N ARG A 114 -1.64 1.67 -9.98
CA ARG A 114 -2.50 2.77 -9.49
C ARG A 114 -3.04 2.53 -8.09
N GLU A 115 -3.36 1.27 -7.79
CA GLU A 115 -3.82 0.83 -6.48
C GLU A 115 -2.71 0.96 -5.44
N TYR A 116 -1.46 0.56 -5.75
CA TYR A 116 -0.30 0.82 -4.90
C TYR A 116 -0.14 2.31 -4.59
N LEU A 117 -0.23 3.19 -5.60
CA LEU A 117 -0.17 4.63 -5.40
C LEU A 117 -1.30 5.13 -4.48
N ALA A 118 -2.53 4.67 -4.69
CA ALA A 118 -3.68 5.04 -3.86
C ALA A 118 -3.48 4.60 -2.41
N MET A 119 -3.00 3.37 -2.18
CA MET A 119 -2.68 2.86 -0.84
C MET A 119 -1.55 3.64 -0.17
N THR A 120 -0.45 3.89 -0.87
CA THR A 120 0.66 4.72 -0.38
C THR A 120 0.17 6.10 0.02
N ARG A 121 -0.71 6.72 -0.77
CA ARG A 121 -1.31 8.01 -0.46
C ARG A 121 -2.20 7.93 0.79
N CYS A 122 -3.13 6.99 0.85
CA CYS A 122 -4.05 6.86 1.97
C CYS A 122 -3.33 6.54 3.29
N GLN A 123 -2.22 5.80 3.22
CA GLN A 123 -1.33 5.50 4.34
C GLN A 123 -0.59 6.76 4.83
N ALA A 124 -0.02 7.55 3.91
CA ALA A 124 0.59 8.83 4.25
C ALA A 124 -0.43 9.77 4.93
N GLU A 125 -1.64 9.85 4.37
CA GLU A 125 -2.71 10.67 4.90
C GLU A 125 -3.20 10.20 6.29
N SER A 126 -3.18 8.88 6.59
CA SER A 126 -3.44 8.40 7.96
C SER A 126 -2.35 8.80 8.95
N SER A 127 -1.10 8.89 8.50
CA SER A 127 0.00 9.52 9.26
C SER A 127 -0.08 11.05 9.22
N GLY A 128 -1.16 11.60 8.66
CA GLY A 128 -1.49 13.01 8.69
C GLY A 128 -0.64 13.91 7.80
N VAL A 129 0.09 13.31 6.86
CA VAL A 129 0.99 14.02 5.95
C VAL A 129 0.56 13.68 4.52
N GLY A 130 0.45 14.67 3.64
CA GLY A 130 0.20 14.39 2.23
C GLY A 130 1.35 13.58 1.62
N LEU A 131 1.09 12.79 0.58
CA LEU A 131 2.14 12.03 -0.08
C LEU A 131 3.27 12.94 -0.57
N GLU A 132 2.92 14.08 -1.17
CA GLU A 132 3.85 15.11 -1.62
C GLU A 132 4.61 15.77 -0.45
N ASP A 133 3.93 16.07 0.65
CA ASP A 133 4.52 16.68 1.85
C ASP A 133 5.55 15.75 2.49
N MET A 134 5.31 14.44 2.44
CA MET A 134 6.26 13.43 2.94
C MET A 134 7.58 13.49 2.17
N GLY A 135 7.53 13.66 0.85
CA GLY A 135 8.74 13.85 0.03
C GLY A 135 9.51 15.11 0.44
N GLN A 136 8.81 16.23 0.62
CA GLN A 136 9.42 17.50 1.04
C GLN A 136 10.06 17.39 2.43
N LEU A 137 9.43 16.69 3.38
CA LEU A 137 9.96 16.46 4.72
C LEU A 137 11.24 15.64 4.70
N VAL A 138 11.28 14.57 3.90
CA VAL A 138 12.46 13.71 3.76
C VAL A 138 13.61 14.50 3.16
N ARG A 139 13.34 15.29 2.12
CA ARG A 139 14.33 16.21 1.55
C ARG A 139 14.88 17.17 2.59
N TRP A 140 13.98 17.87 3.28
CA TRP A 140 14.34 18.87 4.28
C TRP A 140 15.16 18.25 5.43
N GLN A 141 14.78 17.07 5.92
CA GLN A 141 15.53 16.34 6.94
C GLN A 141 16.95 16.01 6.46
N ALA A 142 17.11 15.53 5.23
CA ALA A 142 18.43 15.27 4.66
C ALA A 142 19.26 16.55 4.49
N GLU A 143 18.65 17.66 4.08
CA GLU A 143 19.31 18.97 3.98
C GLU A 143 19.74 19.50 5.36
N CYS A 144 18.93 19.31 6.41
CA CYS A 144 19.30 19.58 7.80
C CYS A 144 20.52 18.77 8.25
N MET A 145 20.57 17.49 7.90
CA MET A 145 21.72 16.62 8.20
C MET A 145 22.98 17.09 7.46
N GLN A 146 22.86 17.51 6.19
CA GLN A 146 23.98 18.10 5.46
C GLN A 146 24.47 19.40 6.09
N ALA A 147 23.56 20.26 6.54
CA ALA A 147 23.90 21.49 7.23
C ALA A 147 24.67 21.21 8.53
N PHE A 148 24.19 20.26 9.34
CA PHE A 148 24.89 19.80 10.53
C PHE A 148 26.31 19.30 10.22
N ALA A 149 26.46 18.45 9.20
CA ALA A 149 27.76 17.91 8.81
C ALA A 149 28.75 19.01 8.37
N ARG A 150 28.24 20.08 7.75
CA ARG A 150 29.04 21.25 7.31
C ARG A 150 29.25 22.28 8.42
N GLY A 151 28.57 22.17 9.57
CA GLY A 151 28.57 23.18 10.61
C GLY A 151 27.85 24.47 10.23
N SER A 152 26.87 24.40 9.31
CA SER A 152 26.03 25.53 8.92
C SER A 152 24.66 25.47 9.62
N VAL A 153 23.93 26.58 9.58
CA VAL A 153 22.54 26.63 10.06
C VAL A 153 21.64 25.73 9.22
N PRO A 154 20.70 24.99 9.85
CA PRO A 154 19.75 24.15 9.12
C PRO A 154 18.78 25.02 8.30
N PRO A 155 18.31 24.53 7.14
CA PRO A 155 17.29 25.22 6.36
C PRO A 155 15.97 25.30 7.12
N MET A 156 15.17 26.31 6.80
CA MET A 156 13.81 26.44 7.33
C MET A 156 12.93 25.27 6.86
N PRO A 157 11.98 24.81 7.70
CA PRO A 157 11.03 23.78 7.30
C PRO A 157 10.18 24.23 6.10
N PRO A 158 9.70 23.29 5.27
CA PRO A 158 8.84 23.60 4.14
C PRO A 158 7.56 24.32 4.59
N ALA A 159 7.14 25.33 3.82
CA ALA A 159 5.96 26.12 4.13
C ALA A 159 4.68 25.26 4.02
N GLY A 160 3.77 25.41 4.98
CA GLY A 160 2.47 24.71 4.97
C GLY A 160 2.48 23.32 5.60
N ILE A 161 3.65 22.81 6.01
CA ILE A 161 3.76 21.54 6.72
C ILE A 161 3.68 21.78 8.23
N ASP A 162 2.73 21.12 8.88
CA ASP A 162 2.57 21.13 10.34
C ASP A 162 3.61 20.21 10.99
N MET A 163 4.72 20.80 11.44
CA MET A 163 5.84 20.07 12.05
C MET A 163 5.46 19.40 13.37
N ASP A 164 4.50 19.95 14.13
CA ASP A 164 4.06 19.36 15.39
C ASP A 164 3.31 18.05 15.13
N ARG A 165 2.47 18.04 14.10
CA ARG A 165 1.77 16.83 13.64
C ARG A 165 2.73 15.77 13.11
N VAL A 166 3.77 16.17 12.37
CA VAL A 166 4.81 15.26 11.86
C VAL A 166 5.60 14.63 13.01
N ALA A 167 6.00 15.43 14.00
CA ALA A 167 6.76 14.96 15.16
C ALA A 167 5.96 14.00 16.05
N ALA A 168 4.64 14.20 16.18
CA ALA A 168 3.76 13.28 16.87
C ALA A 168 3.69 11.90 16.18
N ASN A 169 3.78 11.87 14.85
CA ASN A 169 3.65 10.64 14.06
C ASN A 169 5.00 9.99 13.70
N SER A 170 6.14 10.67 13.86
CA SER A 170 7.46 10.08 13.60
C SER A 170 7.84 8.97 14.60
N GLN A 171 7.14 8.85 15.74
CA GLN A 171 7.40 7.82 16.74
C GLN A 171 6.89 6.42 16.34
N THR A 172 6.01 6.31 15.34
CA THR A 172 5.39 5.03 14.93
C THR A 172 6.16 4.29 13.83
N GLY A 173 7.33 4.78 13.40
CA GLY A 173 8.24 4.01 12.55
C GLY A 173 7.86 3.89 11.06
N SER A 174 6.83 4.60 10.58
CA SER A 174 6.47 4.64 9.17
C SER A 174 7.41 5.54 8.35
N GLY A 175 8.65 5.10 8.13
CA GLY A 175 9.58 5.72 7.18
C GLY A 175 9.31 5.27 5.73
N ILE A 176 9.88 5.95 4.73
CA ILE A 176 9.72 5.62 3.29
C ILE A 176 9.88 4.12 2.99
N GLY A 177 10.76 3.41 3.72
CA GLY A 177 11.00 1.98 3.53
C GLY A 177 9.83 1.05 3.87
N THR A 178 8.90 1.47 4.75
CA THR A 178 7.74 0.65 5.16
C THR A 178 6.72 0.41 4.05
N MET A 179 6.73 1.24 3.00
CA MET A 179 5.74 1.17 1.92
C MET A 179 6.04 0.11 0.85
N PHE A 180 7.16 -0.60 0.98
CA PHE A 180 7.65 -1.57 0.00
C PHE A 180 7.77 -2.96 0.61
N ALA A 181 6.76 -3.30 1.40
CA ALA A 181 6.61 -4.58 2.03
C ALA A 181 6.75 -5.75 1.03
N ALA A 182 7.28 -6.87 1.51
CA ALA A 182 7.56 -8.06 0.72
C ALA A 182 6.33 -8.51 -0.09
N GLN A 183 6.55 -8.95 -1.33
CA GLN A 183 5.48 -9.42 -2.18
C GLN A 183 4.84 -10.69 -1.60
N VAL A 184 3.51 -10.76 -1.66
CA VAL A 184 2.77 -12.00 -1.39
C VAL A 184 2.64 -12.78 -2.70
N ASP A 185 3.30 -13.92 -2.79
CA ASP A 185 3.31 -14.80 -3.96
C ASP A 185 2.75 -16.19 -3.66
N ALA A 186 2.55 -16.52 -2.37
CA ALA A 186 1.97 -17.77 -1.95
C ALA A 186 0.51 -17.91 -2.41
N GLU A 187 0.14 -19.12 -2.84
CA GLU A 187 -1.25 -19.44 -3.16
C GLU A 187 -2.12 -19.34 -1.89
N PRO A 188 -3.28 -18.68 -1.93
CA PRO A 188 -4.09 -18.42 -0.73
C PRO A 188 -4.67 -19.69 -0.10
N LEU A 189 -5.20 -20.60 -0.93
CA LEU A 189 -5.94 -21.78 -0.51
C LEU A 189 -5.34 -23.05 -1.13
N ASP A 190 -5.54 -24.19 -0.47
CA ASP A 190 -5.23 -25.51 -1.05
C ASP A 190 -6.48 -26.14 -1.66
N PRO A 191 -6.60 -26.21 -3.00
CA PRO A 191 -7.81 -26.72 -3.66
C PRO A 191 -8.02 -28.23 -3.45
N SER A 192 -6.99 -28.97 -2.99
CA SER A 192 -7.11 -30.40 -2.71
C SER A 192 -7.96 -30.69 -1.47
N LEU A 193 -8.12 -29.72 -0.58
CA LEU A 193 -8.95 -29.81 0.63
C LEU A 193 -10.45 -29.59 0.36
N PHE A 194 -10.83 -29.30 -0.89
CA PHE A 194 -12.23 -29.23 -1.29
C PHE A 194 -12.70 -30.61 -1.79
N ASP A 195 -13.52 -31.28 -0.95
CA ASP A 195 -14.14 -32.57 -1.28
C ASP A 195 -15.21 -32.47 -2.37
N SER A 196 -15.90 -31.32 -2.45
CA SER A 196 -16.97 -31.12 -3.43
C SER A 196 -16.41 -30.67 -4.78
N PRO A 197 -16.69 -31.39 -5.88
CA PRO A 197 -16.26 -30.97 -7.23
C PRO A 197 -16.89 -29.63 -7.63
N ILE A 198 -18.07 -29.31 -7.11
CA ILE A 198 -18.73 -28.02 -7.34
C ILE A 198 -17.92 -26.89 -6.72
N VAL A 199 -17.48 -27.04 -5.46
CA VAL A 199 -16.68 -26.03 -4.76
C VAL A 199 -15.33 -25.83 -5.44
N ARG A 200 -14.70 -26.92 -5.92
CA ARG A 200 -13.46 -26.84 -6.69
C ARG A 200 -13.64 -26.07 -7.99
N ASN A 201 -14.70 -26.36 -8.75
CA ASN A 201 -15.03 -25.63 -9.98
C ASN A 201 -15.31 -24.15 -9.72
N GLU A 202 -15.99 -23.82 -8.61
CA GLU A 202 -16.24 -22.43 -8.18
C GLU A 202 -14.92 -21.69 -7.84
N TYR A 203 -13.99 -22.37 -7.15
CA TYR A 203 -12.67 -21.81 -6.83
C TYR A 203 -11.85 -21.57 -8.10
N GLU A 204 -11.79 -22.56 -8.99
CA GLU A 204 -11.10 -22.44 -10.28
C GLU A 204 -11.69 -21.32 -11.15
N ALA A 205 -13.02 -21.12 -11.12
CA ALA A 205 -13.67 -20.00 -11.77
C ALA A 205 -13.25 -18.66 -11.13
N LEU A 206 -13.25 -18.55 -9.80
CA LEU A 206 -12.80 -17.35 -9.09
C LEU A 206 -11.36 -16.97 -9.43
N VAL A 207 -10.44 -17.94 -9.39
CA VAL A 207 -9.03 -17.75 -9.76
C VAL A 207 -8.91 -17.24 -11.20
N ARG A 208 -9.63 -17.87 -12.15
CA ARG A 208 -9.62 -17.49 -13.56
C ARG A 208 -10.19 -16.10 -13.80
N ASP A 209 -11.31 -15.77 -13.16
CA ASP A 209 -12.00 -14.49 -13.29
C ASP A 209 -11.14 -13.37 -12.70
N HIS A 210 -10.53 -13.60 -11.52
CA HIS A 210 -9.63 -12.63 -10.92
C HIS A 210 -8.39 -12.39 -11.79
N ALA A 211 -7.74 -13.45 -12.29
CA ALA A 211 -6.60 -13.30 -13.20
C ALA A 211 -7.00 -12.58 -14.52
N ALA A 212 -8.20 -12.83 -15.04
CA ALA A 212 -8.73 -12.11 -16.20
C ALA A 212 -8.98 -10.63 -15.91
N LEU A 213 -9.51 -10.30 -14.73
CA LEU A 213 -9.73 -8.93 -14.29
C LEU A 213 -8.40 -8.16 -14.13
N ILE A 214 -7.38 -8.78 -13.54
CA ILE A 214 -6.04 -8.17 -13.44
C ILE A 214 -5.45 -7.88 -14.83
N ARG A 215 -5.57 -8.82 -15.78
CA ARG A 215 -5.14 -8.60 -17.18
C ARG A 215 -5.90 -7.46 -17.86
N LEU A 216 -7.21 -7.34 -17.61
CA LEU A 216 -8.00 -6.20 -18.10
C LEU A 216 -7.51 -4.89 -17.47
N GLY A 217 -7.14 -4.94 -16.20
CA GLY A 217 -6.62 -3.82 -15.41
C GLY A 217 -5.29 -3.24 -15.92
N GLU A 218 -4.52 -3.96 -16.73
CA GLU A 218 -3.27 -3.43 -17.34
C GLU A 218 -3.53 -2.18 -18.22
N LYS A 219 -4.77 -2.04 -18.71
CA LYS A 219 -5.23 -0.92 -19.54
C LYS A 219 -6.09 0.09 -18.78
N TYR A 220 -6.20 -0.02 -17.46
CA TYR A 220 -7.06 0.80 -16.60
C TYR A 220 -6.93 2.31 -16.82
N GLY A 221 -5.71 2.82 -16.99
CA GLY A 221 -5.50 4.26 -17.25
C GLY A 221 -6.03 4.74 -18.61
N GLY A 222 -6.31 3.82 -19.54
CA GLY A 222 -6.98 4.11 -20.81
C GLY A 222 -8.50 4.03 -20.77
N PHE A 223 -9.09 3.62 -19.63
CA PHE A 223 -10.54 3.66 -19.46
C PHE A 223 -10.99 5.10 -19.22
N ASP A 224 -12.19 5.42 -19.71
CA ASP A 224 -12.88 6.64 -19.33
C ASP A 224 -13.37 6.55 -17.87
N GLY A 225 -13.86 7.65 -17.32
CA GLY A 225 -14.32 7.68 -15.92
C GLY A 225 -15.42 6.66 -15.63
N LEU A 226 -16.29 6.33 -16.59
CA LEU A 226 -17.33 5.31 -16.41
C LEU A 226 -16.72 3.89 -16.42
N GLY A 227 -15.81 3.61 -17.36
CA GLY A 227 -15.09 2.33 -17.43
C GLY A 227 -14.24 2.07 -16.18
N LYS A 228 -13.61 3.10 -15.61
CA LYS A 228 -12.87 3.00 -14.34
C LYS A 228 -13.77 2.62 -13.17
N LEU A 229 -14.95 3.25 -13.06
CA LEU A 229 -15.94 2.91 -12.02
C LEU A 229 -16.46 1.48 -12.20
N ALA A 230 -16.84 1.09 -13.41
CA ALA A 230 -17.31 -0.26 -13.70
C ALA A 230 -16.22 -1.32 -13.42
N PHE A 231 -14.95 -1.00 -13.68
CA PHE A 231 -13.83 -1.87 -13.32
C PHE A 231 -13.71 -2.05 -11.80
N LEU A 232 -13.77 -0.96 -11.03
CA LEU A 232 -13.73 -1.01 -9.56
C LEU A 232 -14.91 -1.80 -8.99
N ASP A 233 -16.10 -1.69 -9.59
CA ASP A 233 -17.25 -2.51 -9.20
C ASP A 233 -16.99 -4.02 -9.44
N GLN A 234 -16.26 -4.39 -10.51
CA GLN A 234 -15.86 -5.78 -10.73
C GLN A 234 -14.80 -6.26 -9.72
N VAL A 235 -13.91 -5.37 -9.26
CA VAL A 235 -12.95 -5.67 -8.18
C VAL A 235 -13.71 -6.02 -6.90
N ASP A 236 -14.72 -5.22 -6.52
CA ASP A 236 -15.57 -5.50 -5.35
C ASP A 236 -16.30 -6.85 -5.46
N VAL A 237 -16.77 -7.21 -6.66
CA VAL A 237 -17.41 -8.51 -6.91
C VAL A 237 -16.43 -9.67 -6.70
N ILE A 238 -15.19 -9.55 -7.17
CA ILE A 238 -14.16 -10.55 -6.95
C ILE A 238 -13.79 -10.63 -5.47
N GLU A 239 -13.64 -9.50 -4.78
CA GLU A 239 -13.38 -9.45 -3.34
C GLU A 239 -14.49 -10.16 -2.53
N SER A 240 -15.77 -9.86 -2.81
CA SER A 240 -16.90 -10.48 -2.14
C SER A 240 -16.94 -12.02 -2.32
N ARG A 241 -16.53 -12.49 -3.50
CA ARG A 241 -16.37 -13.94 -3.76
C ARG A 241 -15.22 -14.53 -2.95
N TRP A 242 -14.09 -13.82 -2.82
CA TRP A 242 -12.99 -14.23 -1.95
C TRP A 242 -13.40 -14.29 -0.49
N ASP A 243 -14.14 -13.30 0.03
CA ASP A 243 -14.64 -13.33 1.40
C ASP A 243 -15.49 -14.57 1.66
N THR A 244 -16.37 -14.92 0.72
CA THR A 244 -17.19 -16.14 0.80
C THR A 244 -16.32 -17.40 0.85
N PHE A 245 -15.28 -17.47 0.02
CA PHE A 245 -14.35 -18.61 0.00
C PHE A 245 -13.50 -18.69 1.27
N PHE A 246 -12.99 -17.57 1.77
CA PHE A 246 -12.18 -17.53 2.98
C PHE A 246 -12.99 -17.85 4.24
N ALA A 247 -14.25 -17.43 4.30
CA ALA A 247 -15.17 -17.83 5.37
C ALA A 247 -15.43 -19.35 5.37
N ARG A 248 -15.49 -19.99 4.18
CA ARG A 248 -15.57 -21.45 4.06
C ARG A 248 -14.25 -22.12 4.45
N ALA A 249 -13.14 -21.61 3.93
CA ALA A 249 -11.80 -22.17 4.13
C ALA A 249 -11.34 -22.08 5.59
N SER A 250 -11.75 -21.04 6.33
CA SER A 250 -11.45 -20.92 7.76
C SER A 250 -12.06 -22.03 8.59
N LEU A 251 -13.23 -22.55 8.18
CA LEU A 251 -13.87 -23.70 8.83
C LEU A 251 -13.17 -25.03 8.50
N LEU A 252 -12.47 -25.08 7.37
CA LEU A 252 -11.80 -26.27 6.85
C LEU A 252 -10.28 -26.28 7.10
N TYR A 253 -9.73 -25.25 7.77
CA TYR A 253 -8.29 -25.03 7.90
C TYR A 253 -7.54 -25.07 6.55
N ALA A 254 -8.20 -24.63 5.48
CA ALA A 254 -7.69 -24.75 4.11
C ALA A 254 -6.83 -23.57 3.63
N VAL A 255 -6.59 -22.58 4.51
CA VAL A 255 -5.71 -21.45 4.23
C VAL A 255 -4.25 -21.91 4.35
N ARG A 256 -3.43 -21.64 3.33
CA ARG A 256 -2.03 -22.06 3.37
C ARG A 256 -1.24 -21.24 4.42
N PRO A 257 -0.40 -21.88 5.25
CA PRO A 257 0.41 -21.17 6.25
C PRO A 257 1.34 -20.11 5.63
N ALA A 258 1.98 -20.41 4.50
CA ALA A 258 2.87 -19.50 3.80
C ALA A 258 2.17 -18.19 3.39
N PHE A 259 0.93 -18.27 2.90
CA PHE A 259 0.14 -17.08 2.56
C PHE A 259 -0.15 -16.22 3.79
N THR A 260 -0.49 -16.86 4.91
CA THR A 260 -0.76 -16.16 6.18
C THR A 260 0.50 -15.44 6.69
N GLU A 261 1.65 -16.11 6.62
CA GLU A 261 2.94 -15.55 7.04
C GLU A 261 3.31 -14.33 6.21
N GLN A 262 3.29 -14.43 4.88
CA GLN A 262 3.59 -13.32 3.97
C GLN A 262 2.62 -12.15 4.18
N CYS A 263 1.33 -12.41 4.36
CA CYS A 263 0.33 -11.39 4.65
C CYS A 263 0.62 -10.67 5.98
N ASN A 264 1.02 -11.39 7.02
CA ASN A 264 1.36 -10.81 8.32
C ASN A 264 2.65 -9.98 8.25
N GLU A 265 3.65 -10.43 7.50
CA GLU A 265 4.85 -9.64 7.23
C GLU A 265 4.52 -8.36 6.47
N TYR A 266 3.65 -8.45 5.47
CA TYR A 266 3.18 -7.30 4.71
C TYR A 266 2.47 -6.28 5.61
N MET A 267 1.52 -6.71 6.43
CA MET A 267 0.84 -5.84 7.40
C MET A 267 1.79 -5.21 8.40
N ARG A 268 2.72 -6.01 8.96
CA ARG A 268 3.72 -5.51 9.92
C ARG A 268 4.59 -4.44 9.30
N ALA A 269 4.99 -4.62 8.04
CA ALA A 269 5.74 -3.61 7.30
C ALA A 269 4.92 -2.32 7.11
N LEU A 270 3.61 -2.40 6.90
CA LEU A 270 2.73 -1.23 6.86
C LEU A 270 2.41 -0.61 8.24
N GLY A 271 2.87 -1.21 9.34
CA GLY A 271 2.50 -0.79 10.70
C GLY A 271 1.04 -1.09 11.05
N LEU A 272 0.43 -2.06 10.36
CA LEU A 272 -0.93 -2.52 10.60
C LEU A 272 -0.92 -3.74 11.52
N ASN A 273 -1.77 -3.71 12.55
CA ASN A 273 -1.81 -4.75 13.58
C ASN A 273 -2.87 -5.82 13.32
N ASP A 274 -3.84 -5.52 12.45
CA ASP A 274 -4.95 -6.40 12.14
C ASP A 274 -5.43 -6.24 10.68
N SER A 275 -6.21 -7.21 10.24
CA SER A 275 -6.80 -7.25 8.91
C SER A 275 -7.89 -6.21 8.69
N HIS A 276 -8.51 -5.68 9.76
CA HIS A 276 -9.49 -4.61 9.65
C HIS A 276 -8.82 -3.30 9.24
N GLY A 277 -7.65 -2.99 9.80
CA GLY A 277 -6.82 -1.84 9.40
C GLY A 277 -6.41 -1.95 7.94
N PHE A 278 -6.00 -3.13 7.48
CA PHE A 278 -5.70 -3.35 6.07
C PHE A 278 -6.92 -3.15 5.16
N ARG A 279 -8.07 -3.74 5.50
CA ARG A 279 -9.30 -3.55 4.73
C ARG A 279 -9.74 -2.08 4.69
N THR A 280 -9.63 -1.37 5.82
CA THR A 280 -9.92 0.06 5.89
C THR A 280 -9.01 0.87 4.97
N LEU A 281 -7.71 0.54 4.92
CA LEU A 281 -6.76 1.18 4.03
C LEU A 281 -7.09 0.91 2.56
N LEU A 282 -7.38 -0.34 2.21
CA LEU A 282 -7.74 -0.75 0.85
C LEU A 282 -9.04 -0.06 0.38
N ASP A 283 -10.08 -0.08 1.22
CA ASP A 283 -11.35 0.59 0.96
C ASP A 283 -11.17 2.07 0.66
N ARG A 284 -10.42 2.78 1.52
CA ARG A 284 -10.10 4.21 1.32
C ARG A 284 -9.36 4.44 0.00
N SER A 285 -8.49 3.51 -0.38
CA SER A 285 -7.71 3.58 -1.63
C SER A 285 -8.61 3.44 -2.85
N HIS A 286 -9.53 2.47 -2.85
CA HIS A 286 -10.52 2.32 -3.92
C HIS A 286 -11.49 3.50 -3.97
N ASP A 287 -11.93 4.03 -2.83
CA ASP A 287 -12.79 5.21 -2.77
C ASP A 287 -12.08 6.45 -3.34
N PHE A 288 -10.79 6.62 -3.04
CA PHE A 288 -9.97 7.65 -3.67
C PHE A 288 -9.95 7.48 -5.20
N MET A 289 -9.74 6.26 -5.70
CA MET A 289 -9.75 5.97 -7.14
C MET A 289 -11.13 6.23 -7.78
N ARG A 290 -12.23 5.92 -7.08
CA ARG A 290 -13.60 6.24 -7.53
C ARG A 290 -13.79 7.75 -7.63
N VAL A 291 -13.34 8.53 -6.65
CA VAL A 291 -13.43 10.00 -6.68
C VAL A 291 -12.65 10.58 -7.85
N GLU A 292 -11.45 10.06 -8.15
CA GLU A 292 -10.67 10.49 -9.32
C GLU A 292 -11.40 10.14 -10.63
N ALA A 293 -11.93 8.92 -10.75
CA ALA A 293 -12.72 8.51 -11.92
C ALA A 293 -13.98 9.39 -12.11
N GLU A 294 -14.64 9.82 -11.02
CA GLU A 294 -15.76 10.76 -11.08
C GLU A 294 -15.36 12.16 -11.54
N ARG A 295 -14.14 12.62 -11.21
CA ARG A 295 -13.63 13.92 -11.65
C ARG A 295 -13.39 13.93 -13.15
N GLU A 296 -12.88 12.84 -13.72
CA GLU A 296 -12.67 12.69 -15.16
C GLU A 296 -13.97 12.70 -15.99
N ARG A 297 -15.14 12.50 -15.35
CA ARG A 297 -16.45 12.58 -16.01
C ARG A 297 -16.98 14.01 -16.17
N ARG A 298 -16.40 14.97 -15.46
CA ARG A 298 -16.86 16.37 -15.42
C ARG A 298 -16.11 17.22 -16.42
#